data_AF-A0A7R9QSF7-F1
#
_entry.id   AF-A0A7R9QSF7-F1
#
_cell.length_a   1.000
_cell.length_b   1.000
_cell.length_c   1.000
_cell.angle_alpha   90.00
_cell.angle_beta   90.00
_cell.angle_gamma   90.00
#
_symmetry.space_group_name_H-M   'P 1'
#
loop_
_entity.id
_entity.type
_entity.pdbx_description
1 polymer ?
#
loop_
_entity_poly.entity_id
_entity_poly.type
_entity_poly.pdbx_seq_one_letter_code
_entity_poly.pdbx_strand_id
1 'polypeptide(L)'
;MGYSLLAQVKPVFCLYSSFFPILIYSLMGTSRHCSVGTFAALAIMTGAIINQVRESESTHPMQSGVPVHLRNTTTTPHEHHYSNAEIAIVCSFIVGCYQLIFGFLRLGFVSVYMSEQFLNGFTCAVAYHVVGSQFQHMFGIDTKSRSGVFSLSRECIDVIANISHTNIVALMLSVVCTLILLAFKCYLNDVIKDKFKIKVPFPIEIFVVIGSVIASNLLDLEHKHKIKVVGHIERGLPSPVAPWDYWPLVQKVWVSCVGVSVVSYA
;
A
#
# COMPACT_ATOMS: atom_id res chain seq x y z
N MET A 1 -5.75 -3.87 -4.73
CA MET A 1 -4.77 -4.83 -4.16
C MET A 1 -3.31 -4.40 -4.34
N GLY A 2 -2.92 -3.77 -5.45
CA GLY A 2 -1.53 -3.29 -5.60
C GLY A 2 -1.10 -2.28 -4.53
N TYR A 3 -1.98 -1.35 -4.15
CA TYR A 3 -1.64 -0.30 -3.18
C TYR A 3 -1.39 -0.79 -1.75
N SER A 4 -1.97 -1.92 -1.33
CA SER A 4 -1.63 -2.51 -0.02
C SER A 4 -0.17 -2.96 0.06
N LEU A 5 0.43 -3.36 -1.07
CA LEU A 5 1.86 -3.71 -1.11
C LEU A 5 2.73 -2.47 -0.89
N LEU A 6 2.33 -1.31 -1.42
CA LEU A 6 2.99 -0.03 -1.14
C LEU A 6 2.90 0.35 0.34
N ALA A 7 1.77 0.07 0.97
CA ALA A 7 1.55 0.26 2.40
C ALA A 7 2.14 -0.86 3.28
N GLN A 8 2.85 -1.85 2.71
CA GLN A 8 3.45 -2.97 3.44
C GLN A 8 2.43 -3.84 4.22
N VAL A 9 1.18 -3.87 3.79
CA VAL A 9 0.11 -4.68 4.41
C VAL A 9 -0.37 -5.78 3.45
N LYS A 10 -1.00 -6.81 4.00
CA LYS A 10 -1.57 -7.91 3.19
C LYS A 10 -2.58 -7.37 2.16
N PRO A 11 -2.66 -7.95 0.94
CA PRO A 11 -3.57 -7.49 -0.12
C PRO A 11 -5.06 -7.39 0.27
N VAL A 12 -5.50 -8.19 1.25
CA VAL A 12 -6.86 -8.19 1.77
C VAL A 12 -7.29 -6.82 2.35
N PHE A 13 -6.37 -6.09 2.99
CA PHE A 13 -6.69 -4.79 3.60
C PHE A 13 -7.13 -3.75 2.57
N CYS A 14 -6.65 -3.86 1.33
CA CYS A 14 -7.10 -3.01 0.24
C CYS A 14 -8.59 -3.22 -0.09
N LEU A 15 -9.11 -4.44 0.06
CA LEU A 15 -10.54 -4.71 -0.13
C LEU A 15 -11.36 -4.03 0.97
N TYR A 16 -10.90 -4.14 2.22
CA TYR A 16 -11.56 -3.50 3.35
C TYR A 16 -11.57 -1.97 3.25
N SER A 17 -10.44 -1.37 2.85
CA SER A 17 -10.34 0.09 2.67
C SER A 17 -11.13 0.62 1.49
N SER A 18 -11.53 -0.21 0.53
CA SER A 18 -12.44 0.19 -0.54
C SER A 18 -13.92 -0.05 -0.18
N PHE A 19 -14.22 -1.04 0.65
CA PHE A 19 -15.58 -1.44 1.00
C PHE A 19 -16.21 -0.59 2.11
N PHE A 20 -15.52 -0.40 3.24
CA PHE A 20 -16.12 0.31 4.38
C PHE A 20 -16.27 1.82 4.14
N PRO A 21 -15.26 2.54 3.61
CA PRO A 21 -15.37 3.98 3.39
C PRO A 21 -16.47 4.35 2.39
N ILE A 22 -16.69 3.54 1.34
CA ILE A 22 -17.75 3.83 0.36
C ILE A 22 -19.15 3.66 0.96
N LEU A 23 -19.34 2.70 1.87
CA LEU A 23 -20.61 2.53 2.58
C LEU A 23 -20.90 3.74 3.48
N ILE A 24 -19.88 4.22 4.21
CA ILE A 24 -20.00 5.42 5.05
C ILE A 24 -20.23 6.67 4.18
N TYR A 25 -19.48 6.81 3.10
CA TYR A 25 -19.60 7.94 2.17
C TYR A 25 -20.95 7.94 1.44
N SER A 26 -21.54 6.78 1.16
CA SER A 26 -22.89 6.71 0.59
C SER A 26 -23.98 7.27 1.51
N LEU A 27 -23.75 7.27 2.83
CA LEU A 27 -24.70 7.80 3.83
C LEU A 27 -24.45 9.28 4.14
N MET A 28 -23.18 9.69 4.21
CA MET A 28 -22.77 11.02 4.69
C MET A 28 -22.23 11.95 3.60
N GLY A 29 -21.94 11.42 2.41
CA GLY A 29 -21.28 12.14 1.33
C GLY A 29 -22.19 13.18 0.67
N THR A 30 -21.61 14.31 0.31
CA THR A 30 -22.32 15.43 -0.33
C THR A 30 -22.27 15.36 -1.86
N SER A 31 -21.24 14.75 -2.44
CA SER A 31 -21.09 14.63 -3.90
C SER A 31 -21.55 13.27 -4.42
N ARG A 32 -22.52 13.28 -5.35
CA ARG A 32 -23.14 12.09 -5.96
C ARG A 32 -22.25 11.37 -6.98
N HIS A 33 -21.18 12.02 -7.45
CA HIS A 33 -20.29 11.49 -8.48
C HIS A 33 -18.91 11.10 -7.95
N CYS A 34 -18.58 11.48 -6.72
CA CYS A 34 -17.31 11.13 -6.11
C CYS A 34 -17.38 9.71 -5.53
N SER A 35 -16.41 8.87 -5.88
CA SER A 35 -16.23 7.54 -5.29
C SER A 35 -14.97 7.56 -4.44
N VAL A 36 -15.13 7.45 -3.12
CA VAL A 36 -14.01 7.35 -2.19
C VAL A 36 -13.40 5.95 -2.26
N GLY A 37 -12.07 5.87 -2.34
CA GLY A 37 -11.35 4.62 -2.44
C GLY A 37 -9.88 4.77 -2.07
N THR A 38 -9.10 3.74 -2.39
CA THR A 38 -7.66 3.71 -2.09
C THR A 38 -6.86 4.62 -3.01
N PHE A 39 -5.91 5.36 -2.44
CA PHE A 39 -5.03 6.25 -3.17
C PHE A 39 -3.55 5.89 -2.96
N ALA A 40 -2.75 5.96 -4.03
CA ALA A 40 -1.35 5.53 -4.02
C ALA A 40 -0.48 6.38 -3.08
N ALA A 41 -0.69 7.70 -3.03
CA ALA A 41 0.09 8.57 -2.14
C ALA A 41 -0.13 8.20 -0.67
N LEU A 42 -1.39 8.02 -0.26
CA LEU A 42 -1.74 7.63 1.11
C LEU A 42 -1.15 6.27 1.48
N ALA A 43 -1.12 5.33 0.53
CA ALA A 43 -0.49 4.03 0.73
C ALA A 43 1.03 4.15 0.97
N ILE A 44 1.73 4.97 0.17
CA ILE A 44 3.17 5.22 0.36
C ILE A 44 3.44 5.90 1.71
N MET A 45 2.66 6.92 2.06
CA MET A 45 2.83 7.64 3.34
C MET A 45 2.56 6.72 4.54
N THR A 46 1.53 5.87 4.46
CA THR A 46 1.23 4.88 5.50
C THR A 46 2.36 3.84 5.61
N GLY A 47 2.89 3.36 4.48
CA GLY A 47 4.05 2.46 4.46
C GLY A 47 5.31 3.08 5.07
N ALA A 48 5.53 4.38 4.86
CA ALA A 48 6.63 5.11 5.49
C ALA A 48 6.49 5.19 7.01
N ILE A 49 5.27 5.43 7.54
CA ILE A 49 4.99 5.41 8.98
C ILE A 49 5.23 4.02 9.57
N ILE A 50 4.76 2.97 8.90
CA ILE A 50 4.97 1.59 9.34
C ILE A 50 6.47 1.28 9.44
N ASN A 51 7.24 1.63 8.42
CA ASN A 51 8.68 1.41 8.44
C ASN A 51 9.40 2.25 9.51
N GLN A 52 8.98 3.50 9.73
CA GLN A 52 9.51 4.34 10.81
C GLN A 52 9.29 3.70 12.19
N VAL A 53 8.11 3.14 12.43
CA VAL A 53 7.81 2.43 13.69
C VAL A 53 8.72 1.22 13.86
N ARG A 54 8.91 0.43 12.79
CA ARG A 54 9.76 -0.78 12.78
C ARG A 54 11.25 -0.47 12.96
N GLU A 55 11.75 0.59 12.34
CA GLU A 55 13.13 1.05 12.51
C GLU A 55 13.37 1.49 13.97
N SER A 56 12.40 2.17 14.58
CA SER A 56 12.48 2.56 15.98
C SER A 56 12.39 1.38 16.97
N GLU A 57 11.68 0.28 16.64
CA GLU A 57 11.78 -0.97 17.41
C GLU A 57 13.17 -1.60 17.28
N SER A 58 13.72 -1.62 16.07
CA SER A 58 15.03 -2.22 15.78
C SER A 58 16.20 -1.48 16.46
N THR A 59 16.04 -0.19 16.77
CA THR A 59 17.08 0.67 17.34
C THR A 59 17.18 0.56 18.87
N HIS A 60 16.29 -0.20 19.51
CA HIS A 60 16.47 -0.67 20.89
C HIS A 60 16.93 -2.13 20.91
N PRO A 61 18.17 -2.48 20.52
CA PRO A 61 18.77 -3.66 21.09
C PRO A 61 18.92 -3.35 22.58
N MET A 62 18.15 -4.04 23.41
CA MET A 62 18.35 -3.99 24.85
C MET A 62 19.83 -4.25 25.11
N GLN A 63 20.51 -3.20 25.59
CA GLN A 63 21.82 -3.30 26.20
C GLN A 63 21.68 -4.30 27.35
N SER A 64 22.11 -5.52 27.11
CA SER A 64 22.38 -6.50 28.16
C SER A 64 23.55 -7.32 27.68
N GLY A 65 24.75 -6.82 27.95
CA GLY A 65 25.99 -7.57 27.91
C GLY A 65 25.98 -8.65 28.99
N VAL A 66 25.14 -9.67 28.83
CA VAL A 66 25.13 -10.87 29.67
C VAL A 66 25.52 -12.05 28.78
N PRO A 67 26.63 -12.75 29.09
CA PRO A 67 27.08 -13.89 28.29
C PRO A 67 26.02 -15.01 28.26
N VAL A 68 25.91 -15.64 27.09
CA VAL A 68 24.84 -16.51 26.58
C VAL A 68 24.58 -17.81 27.38
N HIS A 69 25.28 -18.06 28.48
CA HIS A 69 25.23 -19.36 29.16
C HIS A 69 24.25 -19.52 30.33
N LEU A 70 23.45 -18.50 30.70
CA LEU A 70 22.52 -18.63 31.84
C LEU A 70 21.10 -18.09 31.59
N ARG A 71 20.58 -18.14 30.35
CA ARG A 71 19.17 -17.80 30.09
C ARG A 71 18.26 -19.00 30.37
N ASN A 72 18.13 -19.35 31.65
CA ASN A 72 17.13 -20.30 32.11
C ASN A 72 15.75 -19.61 32.16
N THR A 73 14.79 -20.18 31.44
CA THR A 73 13.33 -20.05 31.55
C THR A 73 12.77 -19.12 32.63
N THR A 74 12.80 -17.82 32.36
CA THR A 74 11.76 -16.89 32.81
C THR A 74 11.29 -16.12 31.57
N THR A 75 10.13 -16.55 31.06
CA THR A 75 9.37 -15.86 30.02
C THR A 75 8.96 -14.49 30.58
N THR A 76 9.80 -13.48 30.38
CA THR A 76 9.41 -12.08 30.48
C THR A 76 8.26 -11.84 29.48
N PRO A 77 7.11 -11.30 29.91
CA PRO A 77 5.94 -11.20 29.07
C PRO A 77 6.11 -10.05 28.05
N HIS A 78 5.92 -10.40 26.78
CA HIS A 78 5.61 -9.52 25.64
C HIS A 78 6.68 -8.52 25.13
N GLU A 79 7.58 -8.98 24.25
CA GLU A 79 8.00 -8.15 23.11
C GLU A 79 6.83 -8.10 22.12
N HIS A 80 5.93 -7.12 22.28
CA HIS A 80 4.84 -6.88 21.33
C HIS A 80 5.40 -6.30 20.02
N HIS A 81 5.80 -7.17 19.09
CA HIS A 81 5.98 -6.75 17.71
C HIS A 81 4.60 -6.44 17.10
N TYR A 82 4.33 -5.16 16.88
CA TYR A 82 3.09 -4.76 16.22
C TYR A 82 3.09 -5.24 14.76
N SER A 83 2.00 -5.84 14.34
CA SER A 83 1.79 -6.19 12.94
C SER A 83 1.64 -4.93 12.09
N ASN A 84 2.13 -4.93 10.86
CA ASN A 84 1.96 -3.81 9.92
C ASN A 84 0.47 -3.41 9.77
N ALA A 85 -0.43 -4.37 9.87
CA ALA A 85 -1.87 -4.15 9.85
C ALA A 85 -2.38 -3.35 11.05
N GLU A 86 -1.88 -3.64 12.26
CA GLU A 86 -2.27 -2.95 13.50
C GLU A 86 -1.82 -1.48 13.44
N ILE A 87 -0.59 -1.24 12.98
CA ILE A 87 -0.07 0.12 12.77
C ILE A 87 -0.94 0.87 11.74
N ALA A 88 -1.33 0.23 10.64
CA ALA A 88 -2.20 0.84 9.63
C ALA A 88 -3.61 1.17 10.17
N ILE A 89 -4.17 0.31 11.03
CA ILE A 89 -5.47 0.53 11.68
C ILE A 89 -5.40 1.75 12.61
N VAL A 90 -4.37 1.82 13.47
CA VAL A 90 -4.16 2.96 14.37
C VAL A 90 -3.94 4.24 13.59
N CYS A 91 -3.11 4.21 12.54
CA CYS A 91 -2.86 5.36 11.67
C CYS A 91 -4.16 5.85 11.02
N SER A 92 -4.97 4.92 10.50
CA SER A 92 -6.24 5.24 9.83
C SER A 92 -7.25 5.86 10.81
N PHE A 93 -7.30 5.37 12.05
CA PHE A 93 -8.13 5.94 13.10
C PHE A 93 -7.72 7.38 13.45
N ILE A 94 -6.42 7.62 13.71
CA ILE A 94 -5.90 8.95 14.03
C ILE A 94 -6.14 9.94 12.88
N VAL A 95 -5.88 9.51 11.64
CA VAL A 95 -6.15 10.32 10.44
C VAL A 95 -7.63 10.69 10.36
N GLY A 96 -8.53 9.74 10.64
CA GLY A 96 -9.98 10.01 10.71
C GLY A 96 -10.34 11.03 11.80
N CYS A 97 -9.75 10.94 12.99
CA CYS A 97 -9.93 11.94 14.04
C CYS A 97 -9.46 13.34 13.60
N TYR A 98 -8.29 13.45 12.96
CA TYR A 98 -7.82 14.72 12.41
C TYR A 98 -8.77 15.28 11.34
N GLN A 99 -9.28 14.44 10.45
CA GLN A 99 -10.25 14.86 9.43
C GLN A 99 -11.56 15.37 10.03
N LEU A 100 -12.05 14.75 11.12
CA LEU A 100 -13.20 15.25 11.87
C LEU A 100 -12.91 16.63 12.49
N ILE A 101 -11.72 16.81 13.07
CA ILE A 101 -11.28 18.11 13.62
C ILE A 101 -11.19 19.17 12.51
N PHE A 102 -10.58 18.84 11.36
CA PHE A 102 -10.48 19.75 10.21
C PHE A 102 -11.86 20.12 9.65
N GLY A 103 -12.76 19.14 9.57
CA GLY A 103 -14.15 19.36 9.18
C GLY A 103 -14.89 20.28 10.16
N PHE A 104 -14.74 20.05 11.47
CA PHE A 104 -15.35 20.87 12.52
C PHE A 104 -14.83 22.32 12.49
N LEU A 105 -13.52 22.49 12.32
CA LEU A 105 -12.87 23.80 12.18
C LEU A 105 -13.09 24.43 10.79
N ARG A 106 -13.81 23.75 9.88
CA ARG A 106 -14.06 24.18 8.50
C ARG A 106 -12.78 24.53 7.74
N LEU A 107 -11.71 23.78 7.95
CA LEU A 107 -10.42 23.97 7.27
C LEU A 107 -10.45 23.58 5.78
N GLY A 108 -11.62 23.24 5.23
CA GLY A 108 -11.83 22.99 3.80
C GLY A 108 -11.35 24.14 2.91
N PHE A 109 -11.33 25.38 3.43
CA PHE A 109 -10.76 26.51 2.70
C PHE A 109 -9.27 26.30 2.38
N VAL A 110 -8.50 25.63 3.25
CA VAL A 110 -7.05 25.43 3.06
C VAL A 110 -6.77 24.50 1.87
N SER A 111 -7.60 23.48 1.65
CA SER A 111 -7.54 22.63 0.45
C SER A 111 -7.69 23.46 -0.84
N VAL A 112 -8.64 24.40 -0.84
CA VAL A 112 -8.92 25.29 -2.00
C VAL A 112 -7.76 26.24 -2.31
N TYR A 113 -6.90 26.54 -1.34
CA TYR A 113 -5.73 27.42 -1.54
C TYR A 113 -4.46 26.69 -1.97
N MET A 114 -4.47 25.35 -2.05
CA MET A 114 -3.33 24.63 -2.63
C MET A 114 -3.22 24.96 -4.11
N SER A 115 -2.04 25.44 -4.53
CA SER A 115 -1.82 25.79 -5.94
C SER A 115 -1.84 24.55 -6.82
N GLU A 116 -2.38 24.67 -8.03
CA GLU A 116 -2.36 23.58 -9.00
C GLU A 116 -0.94 23.09 -9.30
N GLN A 117 0.04 24.00 -9.28
CA GLN A 117 1.45 23.68 -9.48
C GLN A 117 1.99 22.79 -8.36
N PHE A 118 1.59 23.03 -7.11
CA PHE A 118 1.94 22.18 -5.98
C PHE A 118 1.33 20.78 -6.13
N LEU A 119 0.03 20.69 -6.43
CA LEU A 119 -0.66 19.41 -6.57
C LEU A 119 -0.14 18.59 -7.75
N ASN A 120 0.14 19.23 -8.89
CA ASN A 120 0.74 18.59 -10.06
C ASN A 120 2.16 18.10 -9.77
N GLY A 121 2.98 18.91 -9.10
CA GLY A 121 4.33 18.51 -8.68
C GLY A 121 4.31 17.34 -7.71
N PHE A 122 3.42 17.39 -6.70
CA PHE A 122 3.23 16.30 -5.74
C PHE A 122 2.77 15.01 -6.42
N THR A 123 1.75 15.08 -7.28
CA THR A 123 1.21 13.91 -8.00
C THR A 123 2.25 13.30 -8.93
N CYS A 124 3.04 14.13 -9.61
CA CYS A 124 4.17 13.67 -10.42
C CYS A 124 5.21 12.92 -9.57
N ALA A 125 5.63 13.49 -8.43
CA ALA A 125 6.57 12.84 -7.52
C ALA A 125 6.05 11.50 -6.98
N VAL A 126 4.77 11.45 -6.59
CA VAL A 126 4.10 10.20 -6.18
C VAL A 126 4.12 9.18 -7.31
N ALA A 127 3.82 9.57 -8.55
CA ALA A 127 3.85 8.66 -9.69
C ALA A 127 5.24 8.05 -9.92
N TYR A 128 6.30 8.87 -9.88
CA TYR A 128 7.69 8.38 -9.94
C TYR A 128 8.01 7.41 -8.81
N HIS A 129 7.56 7.71 -7.59
CA HIS A 129 7.77 6.85 -6.44
C HIS A 129 7.02 5.52 -6.55
N VAL A 130 5.77 5.54 -7.05
CA VAL A 130 4.99 4.32 -7.31
C VAL A 130 5.74 3.46 -8.33
N VAL A 131 6.12 4.01 -9.49
CA VAL A 131 6.82 3.25 -10.53
C VAL A 131 8.12 2.64 -10.01
N GLY A 132 8.96 3.43 -9.33
CA GLY A 132 10.22 2.90 -8.81
C GLY A 132 10.03 1.80 -7.77
N SER A 133 9.04 1.93 -6.89
CA SER A 133 8.69 0.87 -5.92
C SER A 133 8.09 -0.39 -6.54
N GLN A 134 7.58 -0.33 -7.78
CA GLN A 134 7.09 -1.53 -8.49
C GLN A 134 8.22 -2.34 -9.13
N PHE A 135 9.39 -1.76 -9.40
CA PHE A 135 10.47 -2.49 -10.07
C PHE A 135 10.90 -3.75 -9.32
N GLN A 136 11.00 -3.70 -7.98
CA GLN A 136 11.31 -4.88 -7.16
C GLN A 136 10.32 -6.04 -7.42
N HIS A 137 9.03 -5.73 -7.62
CA HIS A 137 7.99 -6.73 -7.93
C HIS A 137 8.06 -7.20 -9.38
N MET A 138 8.41 -6.32 -10.33
CA MET A 138 8.58 -6.69 -11.74
C MET A 138 9.75 -7.65 -11.95
N PHE A 139 10.87 -7.43 -11.26
CA PHE A 139 12.04 -8.32 -11.31
C PHE A 139 11.92 -9.55 -10.40
N GLY A 140 10.89 -9.60 -9.53
CA GLY A 140 10.68 -10.71 -8.61
C GLY A 140 11.80 -10.84 -7.57
N ILE A 141 12.39 -9.72 -7.14
CA ILE A 141 13.48 -9.68 -6.15
C ILE A 141 12.88 -9.30 -4.79
N ASP A 142 13.17 -10.09 -3.75
CA ASP A 142 12.79 -9.75 -2.37
C ASP A 142 13.81 -8.77 -1.76
N THR A 143 13.60 -7.48 -1.98
CA THR A 143 14.33 -6.41 -1.29
C THR A 143 13.61 -5.99 -0.02
N LYS A 144 14.36 -5.62 1.03
CA LYS A 144 13.78 -5.01 2.23
C LYS A 144 13.33 -3.59 1.87
N SER A 145 12.04 -3.32 1.97
CA SER A 145 11.52 -1.95 1.78
C SER A 145 12.09 -1.03 2.88
N ARG A 146 12.66 0.11 2.46
CA ARG A 146 13.36 1.05 3.36
C ARG A 146 12.55 2.33 3.49
N SER A 147 12.62 3.00 4.64
CA SER A 147 12.02 4.33 4.81
C SER A 147 13.05 5.43 5.01
N GLY A 148 12.55 6.67 5.02
CA GLY A 148 13.35 7.88 5.19
C GLY A 148 13.68 8.58 3.86
N VAL A 149 14.42 9.69 3.98
CA VAL A 149 14.81 10.51 2.83
C VAL A 149 15.63 9.66 1.84
N PHE A 150 15.40 9.84 0.54
CA PHE A 150 16.02 9.05 -0.52
C PHE A 150 15.75 7.53 -0.43
N SER A 151 14.62 7.10 0.16
CA SER A 151 14.21 5.69 0.16
C SER A 151 14.16 5.12 -1.26
N LEU A 152 13.50 5.83 -2.18
CA LEU A 152 13.38 5.44 -3.59
C LEU A 152 14.73 5.24 -4.27
N SER A 153 15.66 6.17 -4.09
CA SER A 153 17.00 6.08 -4.67
C SER A 153 17.75 4.86 -4.13
N ARG A 154 17.65 4.60 -2.82
CA ARG A 154 18.25 3.42 -2.18
C ARG A 154 17.62 2.12 -2.65
N GLU A 155 16.29 2.07 -2.78
CA GLU A 155 15.57 0.91 -3.32
C GLU A 155 15.97 0.63 -4.78
N CYS A 156 16.09 1.66 -5.62
CA CYS A 156 16.59 1.49 -6.99
C CYS A 156 18.03 0.96 -7.03
N ILE A 157 18.92 1.45 -6.16
CA ILE A 157 20.29 0.94 -6.04
C ILE A 157 20.29 -0.53 -5.61
N ASP A 158 19.47 -0.89 -4.63
CA ASP A 158 19.34 -2.28 -4.15
C ASP A 158 18.80 -3.21 -5.26
N VAL A 159 17.84 -2.75 -6.08
CA VAL A 159 17.32 -3.50 -7.23
C VAL A 159 18.40 -3.69 -8.30
N ILE A 160 19.17 -2.65 -8.64
CA ILE A 160 20.26 -2.72 -9.61
C ILE A 160 21.37 -3.66 -9.11
N ALA A 161 21.72 -3.58 -7.83
CA ALA A 161 22.73 -4.46 -7.23
C ALA A 161 22.32 -5.94 -7.25
N ASN A 162 21.03 -6.23 -7.06
CA ASN A 162 20.49 -7.59 -7.03
C ASN A 162 19.92 -8.06 -8.37
N ILE A 163 20.16 -7.33 -9.47
CA ILE A 163 19.61 -7.65 -10.80
C ILE A 163 19.99 -9.06 -11.28
N SER A 164 21.13 -9.58 -10.82
CA SER A 164 21.59 -10.93 -11.15
C SER A 164 20.71 -12.04 -10.56
N HIS A 165 19.97 -11.77 -9.48
CA HIS A 165 19.06 -12.71 -8.83
C HIS A 165 17.60 -12.56 -9.31
N THR A 166 17.39 -11.89 -10.45
CA THR A 166 16.07 -11.69 -11.06
C THR A 166 15.40 -13.00 -11.43
N ASN A 167 14.10 -13.10 -11.14
CA ASN A 167 13.27 -14.18 -11.64
C ASN A 167 12.78 -13.85 -13.06
N ILE A 168 13.36 -14.51 -14.06
CA ILE A 168 13.05 -14.28 -15.48
C ILE A 168 11.56 -14.51 -15.79
N VAL A 169 10.91 -15.46 -15.12
CA VAL A 169 9.49 -15.76 -15.35
C VAL A 169 8.60 -14.65 -14.79
N ALA A 170 8.94 -14.10 -13.62
CA ALA A 170 8.25 -12.94 -13.06
C ALA A 170 8.40 -11.71 -13.98
N LEU A 171 9.62 -11.49 -14.50
CA LEU A 171 9.90 -10.42 -15.45
C LEU A 171 9.06 -10.56 -16.72
N MET A 172 9.06 -11.73 -17.36
CA MET A 172 8.27 -11.99 -18.56
C MET A 172 6.77 -11.80 -18.31
N LEU A 173 6.26 -12.29 -17.19
CA LEU A 173 4.85 -12.12 -16.81
C LEU A 173 4.50 -10.64 -16.63
N SER A 174 5.37 -9.86 -15.96
CA SER A 174 5.15 -8.42 -15.74
C SER A 174 5.17 -7.63 -17.06
N VAL A 175 6.09 -7.94 -17.98
CA VAL A 175 6.21 -7.31 -19.29
C VAL A 175 4.98 -7.65 -20.15
N VAL A 176 4.60 -8.92 -20.24
CA VAL A 176 3.41 -9.36 -21.00
C VAL A 176 2.15 -8.70 -20.46
N CYS A 177 1.96 -8.69 -19.14
CA CYS A 177 0.83 -8.03 -18.49
C CYS A 177 0.78 -6.53 -18.80
N THR A 178 1.92 -5.85 -18.70
CA THR A 178 2.02 -4.41 -19.00
C THR A 178 1.73 -4.11 -20.47
N LEU A 179 2.27 -4.91 -21.39
CA LEU A 179 2.02 -4.76 -22.82
C LEU A 179 0.55 -4.99 -23.17
N ILE A 180 -0.10 -6.00 -22.60
CA ILE A 180 -1.54 -6.25 -22.81
C ILE A 180 -2.36 -5.05 -22.32
N LEU A 181 -2.09 -4.55 -21.11
CA LEU A 181 -2.81 -3.39 -20.56
C LEU A 181 -2.58 -2.13 -21.40
N LEU A 182 -1.35 -1.87 -21.84
CA LEU A 182 -1.00 -0.71 -22.65
C LEU A 182 -1.63 -0.80 -24.04
N ALA A 183 -1.49 -1.94 -24.72
CA ALA A 183 -2.07 -2.17 -26.04
C ALA A 183 -3.60 -2.03 -26.01
N PHE A 184 -4.24 -2.57 -24.98
CA PHE A 184 -5.69 -2.48 -24.83
C PHE A 184 -6.13 -1.04 -24.56
N LYS A 185 -5.50 -0.32 -23.63
CA LYS A 185 -5.88 1.05 -23.28
C LYS A 185 -5.61 2.06 -24.38
N CYS A 186 -4.46 1.95 -25.07
CA CYS A 186 -4.05 2.93 -26.07
C CYS A 186 -4.64 2.69 -27.46
N TYR A 187 -4.91 1.44 -27.84
CA TYR A 187 -5.34 1.12 -29.22
C TYR A 187 -6.68 0.39 -29.26
N LEU A 188 -6.85 -0.65 -28.44
CA LEU A 188 -8.00 -1.54 -28.59
C LEU A 188 -9.29 -0.96 -28.03
N ASN A 189 -9.22 -0.12 -27.00
CA ASN A 189 -10.38 0.49 -26.38
C ASN A 189 -11.16 1.37 -27.37
N ASP A 190 -10.46 2.20 -28.16
CA ASP A 190 -11.10 3.05 -29.17
C ASP A 190 -11.71 2.23 -30.30
N VAL A 191 -10.97 1.22 -30.80
CA VAL A 191 -11.47 0.31 -31.85
C VAL A 191 -12.71 -0.47 -31.39
N ILE A 192 -12.73 -0.95 -30.14
CA ILE A 192 -13.87 -1.70 -29.58
C ILE A 192 -15.06 -0.77 -29.37
N LYS A 193 -14.83 0.46 -28.87
CA LYS A 193 -15.87 1.45 -28.67
C LYS A 193 -16.56 1.82 -29.98
N ASP A 194 -15.79 2.03 -31.04
CA ASP A 194 -16.31 2.37 -32.37
C ASP A 194 -17.05 1.19 -33.01
N LYS A 195 -16.50 -0.04 -32.88
CA LYS A 195 -17.08 -1.23 -33.52
C LYS A 195 -18.34 -1.75 -32.80
N PHE A 196 -18.37 -1.74 -31.47
CA PHE A 196 -19.47 -2.30 -30.68
C PHE A 196 -20.45 -1.23 -30.15
N LYS A 197 -20.21 0.06 -30.39
CA LYS A 197 -21.04 1.18 -29.88
C LYS A 197 -21.29 1.10 -28.37
N ILE A 198 -20.33 0.56 -27.62
CA ILE A 198 -20.44 0.43 -26.16
C ILE A 198 -20.13 1.79 -25.53
N LYS A 199 -21.05 2.27 -24.68
CA LYS A 199 -20.95 3.60 -24.06
C LYS A 199 -20.03 3.64 -22.83
N VAL A 200 -19.61 2.47 -22.34
CA VAL A 200 -18.81 2.29 -21.12
C VAL A 200 -17.40 1.77 -21.45
N PRO A 201 -16.35 2.21 -20.73
CA PRO A 201 -15.01 1.68 -20.92
C PRO A 201 -14.95 0.20 -20.52
N PHE A 202 -14.16 -0.59 -21.25
CA PHE A 202 -14.04 -2.02 -20.98
C PHE A 202 -13.07 -2.29 -19.80
N PRO A 203 -13.47 -3.08 -18.79
CA PRO A 203 -12.69 -3.28 -17.56
C PRO A 203 -11.57 -4.33 -17.74
N ILE A 204 -10.59 -4.04 -18.59
CA ILE A 204 -9.49 -4.94 -18.96
C ILE A 204 -8.66 -5.39 -17.75
N GLU A 205 -8.55 -4.57 -16.71
CA GLU A 205 -7.77 -4.86 -15.51
C GLU A 205 -8.24 -6.14 -14.82
N ILE A 206 -9.56 -6.34 -14.72
CA ILE A 206 -10.14 -7.53 -14.08
C ILE A 206 -9.84 -8.77 -14.92
N PHE A 207 -9.98 -8.69 -16.25
CA PHE A 207 -9.70 -9.81 -17.14
C PHE A 207 -8.23 -10.22 -17.11
N VAL A 208 -7.31 -9.24 -17.07
CA VAL A 208 -5.87 -9.52 -16.95
C VAL A 208 -5.55 -10.20 -15.61
N VAL A 209 -6.18 -9.79 -14.50
CA VAL A 209 -6.02 -10.45 -13.20
C VAL A 209 -6.59 -11.88 -13.22
N ILE A 210 -7.77 -12.10 -13.80
CA ILE A 210 -8.35 -13.44 -13.92
C ILE A 210 -7.44 -14.34 -14.78
N GLY A 211 -6.99 -13.83 -15.92
CA GLY A 211 -6.09 -14.55 -16.82
C GLY A 211 -4.76 -14.91 -16.16
N SER A 212 -4.18 -14.00 -15.36
CA SER A 212 -2.94 -14.26 -14.63
C SER A 212 -3.11 -15.31 -13.52
N VAL A 213 -4.25 -15.33 -12.83
CA VAL A 213 -4.57 -16.37 -11.83
C VAL A 213 -4.71 -17.75 -12.49
N ILE A 214 -5.41 -17.82 -13.63
CA ILE A 214 -5.55 -19.07 -14.39
C ILE A 214 -4.17 -19.56 -14.87
N ALA A 215 -3.37 -18.66 -15.45
CA ALA A 215 -2.01 -18.98 -15.88
C ALA A 215 -1.13 -19.44 -14.70
N SER A 216 -1.26 -18.80 -13.53
CA SER A 216 -0.52 -19.17 -12.32
C SER A 216 -0.83 -20.58 -11.85
N ASN A 217 -2.10 -21.01 -11.90
CA ASN A 217 -2.52 -22.35 -11.53
C ASN A 217 -2.11 -23.41 -12.56
N LEU A 218 -2.19 -23.10 -13.86
CA LEU A 218 -1.84 -24.04 -14.93
C LEU A 218 -0.34 -24.29 -15.04
N LEU A 219 0.49 -23.26 -14.82
CA LEU A 219 1.94 -23.32 -14.94
C LEU A 219 2.65 -23.63 -13.62
N ASP A 220 1.91 -23.73 -12.52
CA ASP A 220 2.41 -23.89 -11.15
C ASP A 220 3.58 -22.95 -10.83
N LEU A 221 3.32 -21.65 -10.98
CA LEU A 221 4.33 -20.61 -10.90
C LEU A 221 4.94 -20.45 -9.49
N GLU A 222 4.21 -20.83 -8.45
CA GLU A 222 4.66 -20.76 -7.07
C GLU A 222 5.75 -21.80 -6.79
N HIS A 223 5.45 -23.09 -7.02
CA HIS A 223 6.38 -24.17 -6.67
C HIS A 223 7.52 -24.31 -7.69
N LYS A 224 7.21 -24.22 -8.99
CA LYS A 224 8.20 -24.47 -10.05
C LYS A 224 9.11 -23.29 -10.32
N HIS A 225 8.56 -22.07 -10.22
CA HIS A 225 9.26 -20.85 -10.60
C HIS A 225 9.54 -19.91 -9.43
N LYS A 226 9.20 -20.28 -8.18
CA LYS A 226 9.43 -19.47 -6.97
C LYS A 226 8.90 -18.05 -7.10
N ILE A 227 7.75 -17.88 -7.75
CA ILE A 227 7.10 -16.59 -7.86
C ILE A 227 6.28 -16.34 -6.61
N LYS A 228 6.44 -15.16 -6.01
CA LYS A 228 5.67 -14.72 -4.85
C LYS A 228 4.22 -14.47 -5.25
N VAL A 229 3.34 -15.37 -4.83
CA VAL A 229 1.89 -15.23 -5.02
C VAL A 229 1.24 -14.50 -3.85
N VAL A 230 0.03 -13.99 -4.05
CA VAL A 230 -0.77 -13.30 -3.02
C VAL A 230 -1.09 -14.22 -1.83
N GLY A 231 -1.11 -15.54 -2.06
CA GLY A 231 -1.38 -16.55 -1.05
C GLY A 231 -2.85 -16.63 -0.66
N HIS A 232 -3.13 -17.28 0.47
CA HIS A 232 -4.47 -17.48 0.98
C HIS A 232 -5.07 -16.17 1.51
N ILE A 233 -6.26 -15.80 1.02
CA ILE A 233 -7.04 -14.68 1.51
C ILE A 233 -8.14 -15.23 2.43
N GLU A 234 -8.12 -14.81 3.69
CA GLU A 234 -9.16 -15.18 4.65
C GLU A 234 -10.53 -14.67 4.18
N ARG A 235 -11.52 -15.57 4.24
CA ARG A 235 -12.89 -15.25 3.85
C ARG A 235 -13.62 -14.67 5.03
N GLY A 236 -14.39 -13.62 4.79
CA GLY A 236 -15.23 -12.99 5.80
C GLY A 236 -14.78 -11.59 6.19
N LEU A 237 -15.56 -11.01 7.10
CA LEU A 237 -15.26 -9.70 7.67
C LEU A 237 -14.27 -9.88 8.83
N PRO A 238 -13.29 -8.98 8.96
CA PRO A 238 -12.40 -9.00 10.10
C PRO A 238 -13.18 -8.66 11.37
N SER A 239 -12.81 -9.27 12.50
CA SER A 239 -13.34 -8.87 13.79
C SER A 239 -12.97 -7.40 14.07
N PRO A 240 -13.92 -6.56 14.54
CA PRO A 240 -13.60 -5.19 14.93
C PRO A 240 -12.53 -5.19 16.03
N VAL A 241 -11.43 -4.48 15.78
CA VAL A 241 -10.35 -4.29 16.76
C VAL A 241 -10.35 -2.84 17.17
N ALA A 242 -10.28 -2.59 18.48
CA ALA A 242 -10.29 -1.24 18.98
C ALA A 242 -8.88 -0.63 19.00
N PRO A 243 -8.72 0.64 18.57
CA PRO A 243 -7.41 1.28 18.51
C PRO A 243 -6.85 1.63 19.89
N TRP A 244 -7.68 1.69 20.94
CA TRP A 244 -7.24 2.03 22.30
C TRP A 244 -6.40 0.93 22.96
N ASP A 245 -6.51 -0.32 22.50
CA ASP A 245 -5.66 -1.42 22.95
C ASP A 245 -4.18 -1.16 22.60
N TYR A 246 -3.91 -0.26 21.66
CA TYR A 246 -2.58 0.14 21.17
C TYR A 246 -2.20 1.57 21.58
N TRP A 247 -2.60 2.03 22.77
CA TRP A 247 -2.33 3.40 23.22
C TRP A 247 -0.85 3.85 23.13
N PRO A 248 0.16 3.02 23.46
CA PRO A 248 1.56 3.40 23.29
C PRO A 248 1.94 3.68 21.83
N LEU A 249 1.32 2.97 20.89
CA LEU A 249 1.55 3.16 19.45
C LEU A 249 0.91 4.47 18.96
N VAL A 250 -0.26 4.84 19.50
CA VAL A 250 -0.91 6.13 19.22
C VAL A 250 0.03 7.29 19.54
N GLN A 251 0.70 7.25 20.71
CA GLN A 251 1.64 8.29 21.14
C GLN A 251 2.90 8.39 20.27
N LYS A 252 3.27 7.31 19.58
CA LYS A 252 4.43 7.29 18.68
C LYS A 252 4.09 7.84 17.29
N VAL A 253 2.86 7.62 16.82
CA VAL A 253 2.49 7.81 15.42
C VAL A 253 1.65 9.08 15.18
N TRP A 254 1.05 9.66 16.22
CA TRP A 254 0.12 10.80 16.06
C TRP A 254 0.69 11.98 15.28
N VAL A 255 1.95 12.36 15.50
CA VAL A 255 2.59 13.47 14.77
C VAL A 255 2.77 13.12 13.29
N SER A 256 3.24 11.90 13.00
CA SER A 256 3.46 11.44 11.63
C SER A 256 2.15 11.36 10.83
N CYS A 257 1.02 11.10 11.50
CA CYS A 257 -0.29 11.09 10.86
C CYS A 257 -0.79 12.47 10.40
N VAL A 258 -0.28 13.57 10.95
CA VAL A 258 -0.73 14.93 10.58
C VAL A 258 -0.53 15.17 9.08
N GLY A 259 0.64 14.82 8.53
CA GLY A 259 0.91 14.97 7.11
C GLY A 259 -0.05 14.15 6.23
N VAL A 260 -0.34 12.91 6.62
CA VAL A 260 -1.31 12.04 5.92
C VAL A 260 -2.71 12.64 5.98
N SER A 261 -3.10 13.20 7.12
CA SER A 261 -4.42 13.80 7.30
C SER A 261 -4.62 15.05 6.44
N VAL A 262 -3.60 15.89 6.30
CA VAL A 262 -3.64 17.09 5.44
C VAL A 262 -3.74 16.67 3.98
N VAL A 263 -2.90 15.74 3.52
CA VAL A 263 -2.92 15.26 2.13
C VAL A 263 -4.21 14.52 1.78
N SER A 264 -4.80 13.78 2.72
CA SER A 264 -6.07 13.08 2.49
C SER A 264 -7.29 14.00 2.56
N TYR A 265 -7.19 15.13 3.24
CA TYR A 265 -8.27 16.11 3.36
C TYR A 265 -8.25 17.14 2.22
N ALA A 266 -7.05 17.46 1.72
CA ALA A 266 -6.82 18.31 0.57
C ALA A 266 -7.30 17.68 -0.73
#